data_AF-A0A0K8RHN7-F1
#
_entry.id   AF-A0A0K8RHN7-F1
#
_cell.length_a   1.000
_cell.length_b   1.000
_cell.length_c   1.000
_cell.angle_alpha   90.00
_cell.angle_beta   90.00
_cell.angle_gamma   90.00
#
_symmetry.space_group_name_H-M   'P 1'
#
loop_
_entity.id
_entity.type
_entity.pdbx_description
1 polymer ?
#
loop_
_entity_poly.entity_id
_entity_poly.type
_entity_poly.pdbx_seq_one_letter_code
_entity_poly.pdbx_strand_id
1 'polypeptide(L)'
;MSPSQTSESVHRFSVCSAEQLRVFATSQTANCLQNQRPRHTSNLHVNKIKKEQVSPEEFCKRKHPELSNVSYQKESSYNGTQFSIDKCQIVCLNEESNKFTVHDAPDNTPCSDKNNIKMCLNKECKIPKNITTFPKRTYYTRS
;
A
#
# COMPACT_ATOMS: atom_id res chain seq x y z
N MET A 1 5.55 2.01 13.19
CA MET A 1 5.98 3.08 14.12
C MET A 1 7.50 3.15 14.18
N SER A 2 8.17 3.12 13.03
CA SER A 2 9.62 3.29 12.99
C SER A 2 9.93 4.78 12.98
N PRO A 3 10.98 5.26 13.67
CA PRO A 3 11.38 6.67 13.60
C PRO A 3 11.85 7.09 12.21
N SER A 4 12.24 6.14 11.37
CA SER A 4 12.59 6.34 9.97
C SER A 4 11.94 5.28 9.08
N GLN A 5 11.54 5.67 7.88
CA GLN A 5 10.94 4.77 6.89
C GLN A 5 11.88 4.64 5.69
N THR A 6 12.24 3.41 5.37
CA THR A 6 13.09 3.04 4.24
C THR A 6 12.33 2.09 3.31
N SER A 7 12.87 1.84 2.11
CA SER A 7 12.34 0.83 1.17
C SER A 7 12.34 -0.59 1.75
N GLU A 8 13.20 -0.87 2.74
CA GLU A 8 13.25 -2.16 3.45
C GLU A 8 12.22 -2.26 4.59
N SER A 9 11.60 -1.14 4.97
CA SER A 9 10.69 -1.11 6.12
C SER A 9 9.44 -1.95 5.85
N VAL A 10 9.11 -2.85 6.77
CA VAL A 10 7.87 -3.64 6.68
C VAL A 10 6.70 -2.83 7.24
N HIS A 11 5.60 -2.74 6.48
CA HIS A 11 4.37 -2.04 6.92
C HIS A 11 3.54 -2.91 7.88
N ARG A 12 4.13 -3.28 9.02
CA ARG A 12 3.44 -4.01 10.10
C ARG A 12 3.74 -3.36 11.44
N PHE A 13 2.80 -3.48 12.38
CA PHE A 13 3.07 -3.07 13.75
C PHE A 13 4.13 -3.99 14.36
N SER A 14 5.05 -3.39 15.12
CA SER A 14 5.94 -4.15 15.99
C SER A 14 5.14 -4.70 17.17
N VAL A 15 5.71 -5.68 17.87
CA VAL A 15 5.15 -6.20 19.12
C VAL A 15 4.88 -5.06 20.11
N CYS A 16 5.83 -4.13 20.26
CA CYS A 16 5.67 -2.98 21.15
C CYS A 16 4.47 -2.10 20.77
N SER A 17 4.30 -1.80 19.47
CA SER A 17 3.15 -1.01 19.01
C SER A 17 1.83 -1.77 19.23
N ALA A 18 1.80 -3.09 19.03
CA ALA A 18 0.62 -3.90 19.27
C ALA A 18 0.22 -3.91 20.76
N GLU A 19 1.18 -4.03 21.67
CA GLU A 19 0.93 -3.98 23.11
C GLU A 19 0.42 -2.60 23.55
N GLN A 20 1.00 -1.52 23.04
CA GLN A 20 0.52 -0.16 23.32
C GLN A 20 -0.92 0.03 22.87
N LEU A 21 -1.27 -0.46 21.67
CA LEU A 21 -2.66 -0.44 21.17
C LEU A 21 -3.59 -1.28 22.04
N ARG A 22 -3.15 -2.45 22.53
CA ARG A 22 -3.93 -3.32 23.42
C ARG A 22 -4.25 -2.60 24.73
N VAL A 23 -3.25 -1.99 25.38
CA VAL A 23 -3.43 -1.22 26.62
C VAL A 23 -4.37 -0.04 26.39
N PHE A 24 -4.18 0.70 25.31
CA PHE A 24 -5.06 1.81 24.94
C PHE A 24 -6.50 1.36 24.72
N ALA A 25 -6.72 0.26 23.99
CA ALA A 25 -8.07 -0.24 23.70
C ALA A 25 -8.87 -0.63 24.95
N THR A 26 -8.18 -1.02 26.04
CA THR A 26 -8.81 -1.33 27.33
C THR A 26 -8.96 -0.12 28.27
N SER A 27 -8.43 1.03 27.89
CA SER A 27 -8.47 2.25 28.70
C SER A 27 -9.80 3.00 28.54
N GLN A 28 -10.15 3.78 29.55
CA GLN A 28 -11.34 4.64 29.53
C GLN A 28 -11.25 5.73 28.44
N THR A 29 -10.04 6.08 28.00
CA THR A 29 -9.81 7.03 26.89
C THR A 29 -10.28 6.51 25.53
N ALA A 30 -10.42 5.20 25.36
CA ALA A 30 -10.91 4.61 24.12
C ALA A 30 -12.45 4.49 24.04
N ASN A 31 -13.19 4.94 25.05
CA ASN A 31 -14.66 4.79 25.11
C ASN A 31 -15.39 5.40 23.90
N CYS A 32 -14.86 6.47 23.30
CA CYS A 32 -15.44 7.07 22.10
C CYS A 32 -15.38 6.16 20.85
N LEU A 33 -14.50 5.16 20.85
CA LEU A 33 -14.32 4.20 19.76
C LEU A 33 -15.13 2.90 19.95
N GLN A 34 -15.81 2.74 21.09
CA GLN A 34 -16.61 1.54 21.39
C GLN A 34 -17.95 1.52 20.65
N ASN A 35 -18.39 2.67 20.11
CA ASN A 35 -19.63 2.78 19.36
C ASN A 35 -19.54 2.09 18.01
N GLN A 36 -20.32 1.02 17.82
CA GLN A 36 -20.36 0.29 16.57
C GLN A 36 -21.35 0.96 15.61
N ARG A 37 -20.84 1.81 14.70
CA ARG A 37 -21.68 2.35 13.62
C ARG A 37 -22.08 1.23 12.64
N PRO A 38 -23.28 1.30 12.04
CA PRO A 38 -23.64 0.43 10.92
C PRO A 38 -22.56 0.54 9.84
N ARG A 39 -21.89 -0.58 9.57
CA ARG A 39 -20.80 -0.60 8.59
C ARG A 39 -21.39 -0.67 7.19
N HIS A 40 -21.18 0.38 6.40
CA HIS A 40 -21.42 0.35 4.96
C HIS A 40 -20.24 -0.33 4.26
N THR A 41 -20.16 -1.65 4.35
CA THR A 41 -19.13 -2.39 3.62
C THR A 41 -19.74 -3.00 2.37
N SER A 42 -19.63 -2.28 1.24
CA SER A 42 -19.73 -2.93 -0.06
C SER A 42 -18.47 -3.77 -0.27
N ASN A 43 -18.61 -4.94 -0.90
CA ASN A 43 -17.45 -5.74 -1.25
C ASN A 43 -16.51 -4.93 -2.16
N LEU A 44 -15.23 -4.91 -1.82
CA LEU A 44 -14.24 -4.28 -2.67
C LEU A 44 -13.87 -5.25 -3.80
N HIS A 45 -14.47 -5.03 -4.96
CA HIS A 45 -14.17 -5.81 -6.16
C HIS A 45 -12.89 -5.32 -6.85
N VAL A 46 -12.10 -6.24 -7.38
CA VAL A 46 -10.86 -5.96 -8.14
C VAL A 46 -11.10 -4.93 -9.27
N ASN A 47 -12.25 -4.98 -9.92
CA ASN A 47 -12.60 -4.02 -10.97
C ASN A 47 -12.74 -2.58 -10.45
N LYS A 48 -13.23 -2.39 -9.21
CA LYS A 48 -13.30 -1.07 -8.59
C LYS A 48 -11.90 -0.57 -8.25
N ILE A 49 -11.08 -1.44 -7.65
CA ILE A 49 -9.68 -1.15 -7.34
C ILE A 49 -8.95 -0.63 -8.58
N LYS A 50 -9.07 -1.34 -9.71
CA LYS A 50 -8.44 -0.95 -10.98
C LYS A 50 -8.81 0.46 -11.45
N LYS A 51 -10.07 0.87 -11.28
CA LYS A 51 -10.52 2.22 -11.71
C LYS A 51 -9.91 3.34 -10.88
N GLU A 52 -9.49 3.05 -9.65
CA GLU A 52 -8.94 4.02 -8.70
C GLU A 52 -7.41 3.94 -8.63
N GLN A 53 -6.77 3.13 -9.49
CA GLN A 53 -5.31 2.99 -9.53
C GLN A 53 -4.65 4.27 -10.04
N VAL A 54 -3.59 4.68 -9.34
CA VAL A 54 -2.63 5.68 -9.81
C VAL A 54 -1.57 4.96 -10.62
N SER A 55 -1.31 5.43 -11.85
CA SER A 55 -0.24 4.86 -12.67
C SER A 55 1.14 5.18 -12.07
N PRO A 56 2.17 4.35 -12.30
CA PRO A 56 3.52 4.64 -11.83
C PRO A 56 4.06 6.00 -12.31
N GLU A 57 3.70 6.39 -13.53
CA GLU A 57 4.02 7.70 -14.12
C GLU A 57 3.39 8.86 -13.33
N GLU A 58 2.09 8.78 -13.07
CA GLU A 58 1.36 9.78 -12.29
C GLU A 58 1.85 9.82 -10.83
N PHE A 59 2.24 8.66 -10.28
CA PHE A 59 2.85 8.58 -8.96
C PHE A 59 4.15 9.39 -8.91
N CYS A 60 5.06 9.23 -9.88
CA CYS A 60 6.33 9.96 -9.90
C CYS A 60 6.12 11.48 -9.96
N LYS A 61 5.17 11.95 -10.80
CA LYS A 61 4.82 13.38 -10.89
C LYS A 61 4.27 13.94 -9.58
N ARG A 62 3.40 13.20 -8.90
CA ARG A 62 2.86 13.60 -7.59
C ARG A 62 3.89 13.54 -6.47
N LYS A 63 4.85 12.62 -6.56
CA LYS A 63 5.88 12.42 -5.54
C LYS A 63 6.98 13.47 -5.61
N HIS A 64 7.24 13.97 -6.82
CA HIS A 64 8.27 14.96 -7.13
C HIS A 64 7.68 16.17 -7.87
N PRO A 65 6.74 16.91 -7.26
CA PRO A 65 6.14 18.08 -7.90
C PRO A 65 7.15 19.21 -8.17
N GLU A 66 8.29 19.21 -7.48
CA GLU A 66 9.40 20.13 -7.66
C GLU A 66 10.22 19.89 -8.93
N LEU A 67 10.08 18.73 -9.56
CA LEU A 67 10.83 18.35 -10.75
C LEU A 67 9.99 18.59 -12.00
N SER A 68 10.51 19.41 -12.91
CA SER A 68 9.89 19.74 -14.20
C SER A 68 9.76 18.54 -15.13
N ASN A 69 10.73 17.61 -15.09
CA ASN A 69 10.78 16.47 -15.97
C ASN A 69 11.14 15.18 -15.21
N VAL A 70 10.11 14.55 -14.65
CA VAL A 70 10.19 13.26 -13.95
C VAL A 70 9.39 12.20 -14.69
N SER A 71 10.01 11.05 -14.95
CA SER A 71 9.39 9.92 -15.65
C SER A 71 9.55 8.62 -14.89
N TYR A 72 8.61 7.71 -15.09
CA TYR A 72 8.69 6.36 -14.53
C TYR A 72 9.61 5.46 -15.35
N GLN A 73 10.52 4.77 -14.67
CA GLN A 73 11.29 3.67 -15.25
C GLN A 73 10.81 2.32 -14.68
N LYS A 74 10.55 1.37 -15.57
CA LYS A 74 10.09 0.04 -15.19
C LYS A 74 11.12 -0.74 -14.38
N GLU A 75 12.38 -0.61 -14.77
CA GLU A 75 13.51 -1.27 -14.12
C GLU A 75 14.72 -0.35 -14.13
N SER A 76 15.53 -0.43 -13.08
CA SER A 76 16.83 0.22 -13.01
C SER A 76 17.76 -0.58 -12.10
N SER A 77 19.06 -0.29 -12.15
CA SER A 77 20.04 -0.95 -11.29
C SER A 77 21.09 0.03 -10.80
N TYR A 78 21.51 -0.15 -9.54
CA TYR A 78 22.60 0.63 -8.95
C TYR A 78 23.38 -0.25 -7.98
N ASN A 79 24.73 -0.24 -8.12
CA ASN A 79 25.65 -1.04 -7.30
C ASN A 79 25.22 -2.52 -7.16
N GLY A 80 24.82 -3.15 -8.28
CA GLY A 80 24.38 -4.55 -8.32
C GLY A 80 22.99 -4.82 -7.76
N THR A 81 22.29 -3.81 -7.23
CA THR A 81 20.90 -3.93 -6.78
C THR A 81 19.95 -3.55 -7.91
N GLN A 82 19.07 -4.48 -8.29
CA GLN A 82 18.03 -4.24 -9.32
C GLN A 82 16.72 -3.82 -8.65
N PHE A 83 16.17 -2.71 -9.13
CA PHE A 83 14.88 -2.16 -8.75
C PHE A 83 13.89 -2.36 -9.88
N SER A 84 12.68 -2.83 -9.57
CA SER A 84 11.65 -3.04 -10.59
C SER A 84 10.25 -3.07 -10.01
N ILE A 85 9.27 -2.81 -10.87
CA ILE A 85 7.86 -2.86 -10.48
C ILE A 85 7.39 -4.26 -10.07
N ASP A 86 8.05 -5.31 -10.57
CA ASP A 86 7.79 -6.71 -10.17
C ASP A 86 8.15 -6.96 -8.68
N LYS A 87 9.07 -6.16 -8.14
CA LYS A 87 9.41 -6.11 -6.70
C LYS A 87 8.60 -5.04 -5.94
N CYS A 88 7.58 -4.48 -6.58
CA CYS A 88 6.77 -3.39 -6.05
C CYS A 88 7.57 -2.15 -5.68
N GLN A 89 8.52 -1.80 -6.54
CA GLN A 89 9.34 -0.60 -6.44
C GLN A 89 9.08 0.27 -7.67
N ILE A 90 8.77 1.54 -7.44
CA ILE A 90 8.63 2.55 -8.51
C ILE A 90 9.93 3.33 -8.58
N VAL A 91 10.54 3.33 -9.77
CA VAL A 91 11.73 4.13 -10.06
C VAL A 91 11.28 5.40 -10.77
N CYS A 92 11.59 6.55 -10.18
CA CYS A 92 11.33 7.86 -10.77
C CYS A 92 12.65 8.47 -11.24
N LEU A 93 12.82 8.62 -12.55
CA LEU A 93 13.98 9.27 -13.16
C LEU A 93 13.72 10.77 -13.27
N ASN A 94 14.65 11.57 -12.78
CA ASN A 94 14.77 12.97 -13.19
C ASN A 94 15.57 13.04 -14.49
N GLU A 95 14.93 13.43 -15.58
CA GLU A 95 15.55 13.44 -16.91
C GLU A 95 16.63 14.52 -17.06
N GLU A 96 16.55 15.62 -16.29
CA GLU A 96 17.52 16.71 -16.36
C GLU A 96 18.85 16.35 -15.70
N SER A 97 18.79 15.66 -14.56
CA SER A 97 19.99 15.27 -13.80
C SER A 97 20.43 13.83 -14.05
N ASN A 98 19.63 13.05 -14.78
CA ASN A 98 19.80 11.62 -14.99
C ASN A 98 19.95 10.81 -13.68
N LYS A 99 19.37 11.32 -12.58
CA LYS A 99 19.34 10.67 -11.27
C LYS A 99 17.97 10.06 -11.06
N PHE A 100 17.93 8.89 -10.43
CA PHE A 100 16.68 8.25 -10.09
C PHE A 100 16.49 8.14 -8.57
N THR A 101 15.24 8.14 -8.15
CA THR A 101 14.81 7.80 -6.80
C THR A 101 13.96 6.54 -6.85
N VAL A 102 13.96 5.78 -5.74
CA VAL A 102 13.20 4.53 -5.63
C VAL A 102 12.21 4.67 -4.49
N HIS A 103 10.95 4.35 -4.76
CA HIS A 103 9.87 4.38 -3.78
C HIS A 103 9.15 3.03 -3.73
N ASP A 104 8.52 2.74 -2.59
CA ASP A 104 7.57 1.64 -2.51
C ASP A 104 6.37 1.94 -3.42
N ALA A 105 5.99 0.97 -4.24
CA ALA A 105 4.76 1.07 -5.01
C ALA A 105 3.55 1.09 -4.07
N PRO A 106 2.60 2.02 -4.25
CA PRO A 106 1.34 1.97 -3.54
C PRO A 106 0.64 0.62 -3.68
N ASP A 107 -0.13 0.25 -2.66
CA ASP A 107 -0.99 -0.91 -2.77
C ASP A 107 -1.94 -0.74 -3.97
N ASN A 108 -2.16 -1.84 -4.67
CA ASN A 108 -2.88 -1.98 -5.92
C ASN A 108 -2.17 -1.48 -7.18
N THR A 109 -0.93 -0.99 -7.13
CA THR A 109 -0.19 -0.66 -8.37
C THR A 109 0.01 -1.93 -9.22
N PRO A 110 -0.29 -1.90 -10.54
CA PRO A 110 -0.02 -3.03 -11.43
C PRO A 110 1.48 -3.37 -11.49
N CYS A 111 1.81 -4.66 -11.40
CA CYS A 111 3.20 -5.15 -11.34
C CYS A 111 3.47 -6.32 -12.29
N SER A 112 2.61 -6.51 -13.29
CA SER A 112 2.78 -7.56 -14.30
C SER A 112 2.08 -7.12 -15.57
N ASP A 113 2.79 -7.18 -16.69
CA ASP A 113 2.23 -6.95 -18.02
C ASP A 113 1.53 -8.19 -18.60
N LYS A 114 1.67 -9.35 -17.93
CA LYS A 114 1.04 -10.61 -18.35
C LYS A 114 -0.47 -10.60 -18.06
N ASN A 115 -1.24 -11.41 -18.79
CA ASN A 115 -2.70 -11.60 -18.66
C ASN A 115 -3.23 -11.91 -17.23
N ASN A 116 -2.34 -12.22 -16.29
CA ASN A 116 -2.69 -12.35 -14.87
C ASN A 116 -2.64 -10.97 -14.20
N ILE A 117 -3.79 -10.50 -13.73
CA ILE A 117 -3.93 -9.24 -12.99
C ILE A 117 -3.18 -9.36 -11.66
N LYS A 118 -1.88 -9.08 -11.65
CA LYS A 118 -1.08 -8.95 -10.43
C LYS A 118 -0.95 -7.49 -10.07
N MET A 119 -0.99 -7.23 -8.78
CA MET A 119 -0.79 -5.90 -8.22
C MET A 119 0.04 -5.97 -6.95
N CYS A 120 0.65 -4.85 -6.61
CA CYS A 120 1.40 -4.68 -5.39
C CYS A 120 0.47 -4.70 -4.19
N LEU A 121 0.75 -5.58 -3.23
CA LEU A 121 0.01 -5.67 -1.99
C LEU A 121 0.98 -5.97 -0.86
N ASN A 122 1.21 -4.99 0.01
CA ASN A 122 2.24 -5.04 1.06
C ASN A 122 3.63 -5.38 0.50
N LYS A 123 4.09 -4.62 -0.52
CA LYS A 123 5.39 -4.78 -1.19
C LYS A 123 5.60 -6.08 -1.97
N GLU A 124 4.55 -6.88 -2.15
CA GLU A 124 4.62 -8.12 -2.93
C GLU A 124 3.74 -8.04 -4.17
N CYS A 125 4.28 -8.44 -5.33
CA CYS A 125 3.52 -8.54 -6.56
C CYS A 125 2.71 -9.85 -6.61
N LYS A 126 1.39 -9.77 -6.37
CA LYS A 126 0.52 -10.96 -6.29
C LYS A 126 -0.86 -10.73 -6.88
N ILE A 127 -1.55 -11.83 -7.15
CA ILE A 127 -2.95 -11.79 -7.60
C ILE A 127 -3.82 -11.35 -6.41
N PRO A 128 -4.59 -10.26 -6.53
CA PRO A 128 -5.46 -9.83 -5.46
C PRO A 128 -6.54 -10.87 -5.21
N LYS A 129 -6.83 -11.13 -3.94
CA LYS A 129 -8.02 -11.88 -3.56
C LYS A 129 -9.16 -10.89 -3.36
N ASN A 130 -10.39 -11.30 -3.68
CA ASN A 130 -11.55 -10.51 -3.29
C ASN A 130 -11.54 -10.33 -1.77
N ILE A 131 -11.56 -9.08 -1.32
CA ILE A 131 -11.59 -8.76 0.11
C ILE A 131 -13.06 -8.72 0.51
N THR A 132 -13.52 -9.79 1.17
CA THR A 132 -14.78 -9.74 1.91
C THR A 132 -14.51 -8.93 3.16
N THR A 133 -14.94 -7.67 3.15
CA THR A 133 -14.46 -6.69 4.13
C THR A 133 -14.68 -7.14 5.56
N PHE A 134 -15.78 -7.84 5.88
CA PHE A 134 -15.95 -8.64 7.10
C PHE A 134 -17.07 -9.66 6.86
N PRO A 135 -17.00 -10.91 7.37
CA PRO A 135 -18.22 -11.72 7.46
C PRO A 135 -19.25 -10.93 8.28
N LYS A 136 -20.51 -10.89 7.83
CA LYS A 136 -21.61 -10.41 8.69
C LYS A 136 -21.50 -11.20 9.99
N ARG A 137 -21.24 -10.53 11.12
CA ARG A 137 -21.46 -11.17 12.42
C ARG A 137 -22.94 -11.55 12.43
N THR A 138 -23.24 -12.84 12.34
CA THR A 138 -24.52 -13.36 12.80
C THR A 138 -24.58 -13.02 14.27
N TYR A 139 -25.45 -12.08 14.63
CA TYR A 139 -25.74 -11.82 16.02
C TYR A 139 -26.30 -13.13 16.59
N TYR A 140 -25.52 -13.86 17.38
CA TYR A 140 -26.11 -14.76 18.36
C TYR A 140 -26.81 -13.84 19.35
N THR A 141 -28.13 -13.70 19.20
CA THR A 141 -28.99 -13.26 20.30
C THR A 141 -28.75 -14.24 21.43
N ARG A 142 -28.03 -13.83 22.47
CA ARG A 142 -28.10 -14.51 23.76
C ARG A 142 -29.54 -14.35 24.25
N SER A 143 -30.30 -15.42 24.14
CA SER A 143 -31.53 -15.69 24.89
C SER A 143 -31.27 -15.69 26.38
#